data_AF-A0A0M2RAU7-F1
#
_entry.id   AF-A0A0M2RAU7-F1
#
_cell.length_a   1.000
_cell.length_b   1.000
_cell.length_c   1.000
_cell.angle_alpha   90.00
_cell.angle_beta   90.00
_cell.angle_gamma   90.00
#
_symmetry.space_group_name_H-M   'P 1'
#
loop_
_entity.id
_entity.type
_entity.pdbx_description
1 polymer ?
#
loop_
_entity_poly.entity_id
_entity_poly.type
_entity_poly.pdbx_seq_one_letter_code
_entity_poly.pdbx_strand_id
1 'polypeptide(L)'
;MSSQNGKNNDLENAINRLKRGLISKHYPTQAVAYKAIYESGVKSIPLLLRELKLLDLKKYNSVNTILAAGFLTILHDLDEKLSEQFVKDSVTPKTDPVIKRSFDSILRFKRTNFTEIEHRGVLILEDKTLDQRNHATDFVLKWLEIIPDEDLKRVPRIYIIPLKPQYDFAGQYLPYIGVINLVWFKYDEQIEFLNAMDRFFTQKTLYHEIGHHFHKHKEGGQVPSQEEEADRYAYKKLRIARPKVSRFLRMIAKIFGINSTKQTPT
;
A
#
# COMPACT_ATOMS: atom_id res chain seq x y z
N MET A 1 -21.84 17.26 26.09
CA MET A 1 -20.53 17.93 25.94
C MET A 1 -19.32 17.05 26.31
N SER A 2 -19.41 16.07 27.22
CA SER A 2 -18.25 15.22 27.59
C SER A 2 -17.72 14.24 26.51
N SER A 3 -18.50 13.90 25.48
CA SER A 3 -18.08 12.96 24.42
C SER A 3 -17.14 13.56 23.37
N GLN A 4 -17.20 14.88 23.13
CA GLN A 4 -16.33 15.56 22.14
C GLN A 4 -14.91 15.78 22.69
N ASN A 5 -14.76 16.09 23.99
CA ASN A 5 -13.45 16.25 24.62
C ASN A 5 -12.64 14.95 24.66
N GLY A 6 -13.28 13.80 24.89
CA GLY A 6 -12.60 12.49 24.86
C GLY A 6 -12.06 12.14 23.46
N LYS A 7 -12.89 12.33 22.43
CA LYS A 7 -12.49 12.03 21.03
C LYS A 7 -11.39 12.94 20.49
N ASN A 8 -11.37 14.22 20.91
CA ASN A 8 -10.27 15.13 20.54
C ASN A 8 -8.94 14.70 21.18
N ASN A 9 -8.96 14.23 22.44
CA ASN A 9 -7.77 13.74 23.12
C ASN A 9 -7.20 12.48 22.43
N ASP A 10 -8.07 11.56 22.00
CA ASP A 10 -7.64 10.34 21.28
C ASP A 10 -6.94 10.66 19.95
N LEU A 11 -7.44 11.66 19.22
CA LEU A 11 -6.89 12.07 17.94
C LEU A 11 -5.57 12.85 18.08
N GLU A 12 -5.45 13.72 19.09
CA GLU A 12 -4.17 14.37 19.42
C GLU A 12 -3.12 13.33 19.86
N ASN A 13 -3.53 12.31 20.60
CA ASN A 13 -2.66 11.18 20.94
C ASN A 13 -2.21 10.41 19.70
N ALA A 14 -3.09 10.21 18.71
CA ALA A 14 -2.73 9.60 17.43
C ALA A 14 -1.71 10.45 16.66
N ILE A 15 -1.91 11.78 16.57
CA ILE A 15 -0.95 12.71 15.96
C ILE A 15 0.42 12.62 16.65
N ASN A 16 0.46 12.62 17.98
CA ASN A 16 1.71 12.50 18.74
C ASN A 16 2.39 11.14 18.57
N ARG A 17 1.62 10.05 18.43
CA ARG A 17 2.16 8.72 18.07
C ARG A 17 2.73 8.73 16.66
N LEU A 18 2.05 9.34 15.69
CA LEU A 18 2.54 9.47 14.31
C LEU A 18 3.87 10.22 14.28
N LYS A 19 3.96 11.40 14.92
CA LYS A 19 5.21 12.17 15.02
C LYS A 19 6.37 11.32 15.53
N ARG A 20 6.17 10.65 16.67
CA ARG A 20 7.20 9.79 17.27
C ARG A 20 7.60 8.66 16.33
N GLY A 21 6.62 7.96 15.75
CA GLY A 21 6.87 6.87 14.81
C GLY A 21 7.65 7.34 13.58
N LEU A 22 7.29 8.48 13.00
CA LEU A 22 7.95 9.06 11.82
C LEU A 22 9.41 9.41 12.13
N ILE A 23 9.66 10.09 13.25
CA ILE A 23 11.01 10.49 13.67
C ILE A 23 11.87 9.26 14.00
N SER A 24 11.33 8.28 14.71
CA SER A 24 12.07 7.07 15.10
C SER A 24 12.15 6.00 14.01
N LYS A 25 11.52 6.22 12.85
CA LYS A 25 11.38 5.24 11.76
C LYS A 25 10.73 3.92 12.23
N HIS A 26 9.89 3.99 13.26
CA HIS A 26 9.19 2.82 13.80
C HIS A 26 7.87 2.59 13.04
N TYR A 27 7.96 1.85 11.93
CA TYR A 27 6.84 1.61 11.02
C TYR A 27 5.55 1.10 11.69
N PRO A 28 5.57 0.15 12.65
CA PRO A 28 4.33 -0.29 13.31
C PRO A 28 3.59 0.84 14.03
N THR A 29 4.33 1.75 14.66
CA THR A 29 3.75 2.92 15.34
C THR A 29 3.21 3.92 14.33
N GLN A 30 3.92 4.17 13.23
CA GLN A 30 3.47 5.04 12.16
C GLN A 30 2.17 4.54 11.57
N ALA A 31 2.12 3.25 11.21
CA ALA A 31 0.98 2.56 10.64
C ALA A 31 -0.29 2.69 11.50
N VAL A 32 -0.18 2.32 12.78
CA VAL A 32 -1.32 2.39 13.72
C VAL A 32 -1.83 3.82 13.89
N ALA A 33 -0.92 4.79 13.99
CA ALA A 33 -1.29 6.19 14.14
C ALA A 33 -1.92 6.76 12.86
N TYR A 34 -1.34 6.46 11.70
CA TYR A 34 -1.85 6.84 10.38
C TYR A 34 -3.30 6.37 10.22
N LYS A 35 -3.56 5.09 10.48
CA LYS A 35 -4.90 4.51 10.41
C LYS A 35 -5.89 5.26 11.30
N ALA A 36 -5.55 5.48 12.56
CA ALA A 36 -6.44 6.16 13.50
C ALA A 36 -6.79 7.58 13.03
N ILE A 37 -5.82 8.30 12.45
CA ILE A 37 -6.02 9.65 11.90
C ILE A 37 -6.88 9.59 10.62
N TYR A 38 -6.62 8.62 9.74
CA TYR A 38 -7.36 8.43 8.48
C TYR A 38 -8.82 8.02 8.74
N GLU A 39 -9.06 7.05 9.63
CA GLU A 39 -10.41 6.58 10.01
C GLU A 39 -11.22 7.66 10.74
N SER A 40 -10.55 8.62 11.38
CA SER A 40 -11.21 9.81 11.94
C SER A 40 -11.75 10.75 10.84
N GLY A 41 -11.32 10.58 9.58
CA GLY A 41 -11.82 11.27 8.41
C GLY A 41 -11.66 12.78 8.50
N VAL A 42 -12.66 13.52 8.03
CA VAL A 42 -12.68 15.00 7.99
C VAL A 42 -12.37 15.64 9.35
N LYS A 43 -12.63 14.97 10.47
CA LYS A 43 -12.35 15.50 11.81
C LYS A 43 -10.86 15.67 12.09
N SER A 44 -9.98 14.95 11.40
CA SER A 44 -8.53 15.08 11.58
C SER A 44 -7.90 16.20 10.77
N ILE A 45 -8.58 16.69 9.74
CA ILE A 45 -8.09 17.74 8.85
C ILE A 45 -7.64 19.00 9.61
N PRO A 46 -8.41 19.59 10.56
CA PRO A 46 -7.98 20.79 11.27
C PRO A 46 -6.67 20.59 12.06
N LEU A 47 -6.49 19.41 12.65
CA LEU A 47 -5.28 19.08 13.40
C LEU A 47 -4.09 18.85 12.47
N LEU A 48 -4.26 18.15 11.36
CA LEU A 48 -3.22 17.96 10.34
C LEU A 48 -2.72 19.31 9.81
N LEU A 49 -3.64 20.21 9.45
CA LEU A 49 -3.31 21.56 8.99
C LEU A 49 -2.62 22.39 10.07
N ARG A 50 -3.04 22.27 11.34
CA ARG A 50 -2.39 22.93 12.47
C ARG A 50 -0.93 22.50 12.57
N GLU A 51 -0.68 21.18 12.57
CA GLU A 51 0.67 20.63 12.68
C GLU A 51 1.55 21.02 11.49
N LEU A 52 1.01 20.95 10.27
CA LEU A 52 1.72 21.38 9.06
C LEU A 52 2.15 22.85 9.10
N LYS A 53 1.29 23.74 9.63
CA LYS A 53 1.60 25.18 9.76
C LYS A 53 2.66 25.50 10.81
N LEU A 54 2.91 24.60 11.77
CA LEU A 54 3.93 24.79 12.80
C LEU A 54 5.34 24.44 12.30
N LEU A 55 5.46 23.74 11.17
CA LEU A 55 6.75 23.32 10.63
C LEU A 55 7.43 24.48 9.88
N ASP A 56 8.72 24.66 10.13
CA ASP A 56 9.54 25.56 9.30
C ASP A 56 9.92 24.84 8.01
N LEU A 57 9.36 25.33 6.90
CA LEU A 57 9.59 24.80 5.55
C LEU A 57 10.74 25.52 4.82
N LYS A 58 11.30 26.60 5.36
CA LYS A 58 12.31 27.43 4.67
C LYS A 58 13.72 26.88 4.80
N LYS A 59 14.01 26.18 5.90
CA LYS A 59 15.32 25.59 6.17
C LYS A 59 15.23 24.08 6.15
N TYR A 60 16.18 23.43 5.48
CA TYR A 60 16.31 21.99 5.57
C TYR A 60 16.49 21.55 7.03
N ASN A 61 15.56 20.70 7.48
CA ASN A 61 15.62 19.98 8.72
C ASN A 61 14.98 18.61 8.47
N SER A 62 15.74 17.53 8.64
CA SER A 62 15.26 16.17 8.36
C SER A 62 13.98 15.83 9.10
N VAL A 63 13.84 16.28 10.35
CA VAL A 63 12.62 16.08 11.16
C VAL A 63 11.44 16.83 10.54
N ASN A 64 11.61 18.11 10.19
CA ASN A 64 10.53 18.88 9.58
C ASN A 64 10.13 18.29 8.22
N THR A 65 11.09 17.87 7.39
CA THR A 65 10.81 17.25 6.09
C THR A 65 10.01 15.95 6.27
N ILE A 66 10.42 15.07 7.17
CA ILE A 66 9.74 13.80 7.45
C ILE A 66 8.32 14.04 7.97
N LEU A 67 8.15 14.96 8.92
CA LEU A 67 6.84 15.28 9.49
C LEU A 67 5.93 15.95 8.45
N ALA A 68 6.46 16.91 7.67
CA ALA A 68 5.72 17.61 6.64
C ALA A 68 5.23 16.62 5.57
N ALA A 69 6.09 15.73 5.10
CA ALA A 69 5.72 14.68 4.16
C ALA A 69 4.64 13.77 4.76
N GLY A 70 4.84 13.23 5.96
CA GLY A 70 3.89 12.32 6.59
C GLY A 70 2.50 12.93 6.83
N PHE A 71 2.43 14.18 7.31
CA PHE A 71 1.14 14.86 7.49
C PHE A 71 0.48 15.23 6.17
N LEU A 72 1.27 15.69 5.18
CA LEU A 72 0.72 16.03 3.87
C LEU A 72 0.18 14.79 3.15
N THR A 73 0.84 13.64 3.25
CA THR A 73 0.34 12.38 2.68
C THR A 73 -1.04 12.02 3.25
N ILE A 74 -1.22 12.08 4.58
CA ILE A 74 -2.54 11.80 5.18
C ILE A 74 -3.58 12.83 4.74
N LEU A 75 -3.19 14.12 4.70
CA LEU A 75 -4.08 15.17 4.25
C LEU A 75 -4.51 14.96 2.79
N HIS A 76 -3.58 14.54 1.93
CA HIS A 76 -3.84 14.24 0.52
C HIS A 76 -4.78 13.04 0.35
N ASP A 77 -4.56 11.97 1.13
CA ASP A 77 -5.43 10.79 1.13
C ASP A 77 -6.87 11.10 1.61
N LEU A 78 -7.04 12.13 2.45
CA LEU A 78 -8.34 12.59 2.95
C LEU A 78 -9.01 13.61 2.02
N ASP A 79 -8.25 14.57 1.50
CA ASP A 79 -8.73 15.64 0.64
C ASP A 79 -7.60 16.18 -0.26
N GLU A 80 -7.55 15.66 -1.50
CA GLU A 80 -6.56 16.05 -2.51
C GLU A 80 -6.58 17.57 -2.76
N LYS A 81 -7.76 18.19 -2.88
CA LYS A 81 -7.88 19.62 -3.21
C LYS A 81 -7.35 20.49 -2.08
N LEU A 82 -7.67 20.13 -0.84
CA LEU A 82 -7.21 20.87 0.32
C LEU A 82 -5.69 20.75 0.51
N SER A 83 -5.13 19.58 0.25
CA SER A 83 -3.68 19.38 0.29
C SER A 83 -2.95 20.21 -0.77
N GLU A 84 -3.49 20.28 -2.00
CA GLU A 84 -2.97 21.12 -3.09
C GLU A 84 -3.02 22.60 -2.71
N GLN A 85 -4.14 23.05 -2.16
CA GLN A 85 -4.31 24.43 -1.72
C GLN A 85 -3.31 24.77 -0.61
N PHE A 86 -3.14 23.89 0.39
CA PHE A 86 -2.16 24.08 1.46
C PHE A 86 -0.73 24.24 0.89
N VAL A 87 -0.32 23.37 -0.04
CA VAL A 87 1.00 23.44 -0.66
C VAL A 87 1.16 24.73 -1.46
N LYS A 88 0.15 25.12 -2.25
CA LYS A 88 0.16 26.37 -3.01
C LYS A 88 0.35 27.60 -2.11
N ASP A 89 -0.29 27.62 -0.94
CA ASP A 89 -0.22 28.75 0.00
C ASP A 89 1.08 28.75 0.82
N SER A 90 1.67 27.58 1.04
CA SER A 90 2.79 27.40 1.98
C SER A 90 4.16 27.29 1.30
N VAL A 91 4.21 26.86 0.04
CA VAL A 91 5.45 26.77 -0.74
C VAL A 91 5.75 28.12 -1.38
N THR A 92 6.91 28.67 -1.03
CA THR A 92 7.42 29.95 -1.53
C THR A 92 8.76 29.74 -2.23
N PRO A 93 9.34 30.74 -2.93
CA PRO A 93 10.70 30.64 -3.46
C PRO A 93 11.77 30.38 -2.40
N LYS A 94 11.48 30.64 -1.11
CA LYS A 94 12.39 30.38 0.02
C LYS A 94 12.20 29.00 0.65
N THR A 95 11.23 28.21 0.18
CA THR A 95 11.00 26.85 0.69
C THR A 95 12.15 25.94 0.31
N ASP A 96 12.56 25.08 1.23
CA ASP A 96 13.63 24.13 1.01
C ASP A 96 13.33 23.22 -0.20
N PRO A 97 14.28 23.03 -1.13
CA PRO A 97 14.06 22.21 -2.33
C PRO A 97 13.70 20.75 -2.04
N VAL A 98 14.17 20.16 -0.94
CA VAL A 98 13.85 18.76 -0.59
C VAL A 98 12.39 18.65 -0.14
N ILE A 99 11.92 19.59 0.68
CA ILE A 99 10.51 19.66 1.10
C ILE A 99 9.63 19.87 -0.13
N LYS A 100 9.99 20.82 -1.01
CA LYS A 100 9.24 21.06 -2.24
C LYS A 100 9.13 19.80 -3.11
N ARG A 101 10.24 19.09 -3.35
CA ARG A 101 10.22 17.83 -4.11
C ARG A 101 9.37 16.76 -3.44
N SER A 102 9.38 16.71 -2.11
CA SER A 102 8.55 15.76 -1.35
C SER A 102 7.07 16.06 -1.53
N PHE A 103 6.67 17.33 -1.44
CA PHE A 103 5.29 17.76 -1.69
C PHE A 103 4.88 17.50 -3.13
N ASP A 104 5.73 17.84 -4.11
CA ASP A 104 5.48 17.57 -5.52
C ASP A 104 5.30 16.07 -5.78
N SER A 105 6.06 15.21 -5.09
CA SER A 105 5.93 13.74 -5.19
C SER A 105 4.57 13.28 -4.66
N ILE A 106 4.15 13.78 -3.49
CA ILE A 106 2.85 13.44 -2.88
C ILE A 106 1.70 13.90 -3.79
N LEU A 107 1.70 15.17 -4.22
CA LEU A 107 0.60 15.73 -5.02
C LEU A 107 0.50 15.19 -6.44
N ARG A 108 1.54 14.48 -6.93
CA ARG A 108 1.45 13.77 -8.22
C ARG A 108 0.54 12.56 -8.14
N PHE A 109 0.33 11.98 -6.95
CA PHE A 109 -0.49 10.79 -6.78
C PHE A 109 -1.97 11.15 -6.68
N LYS A 110 -2.60 11.48 -7.81
CA LYS A 110 -4.02 11.84 -7.83
C LYS A 110 -4.88 10.65 -8.20
N ARG A 111 -6.05 10.53 -7.59
CA ARG A 111 -7.10 9.57 -7.98
C ARG A 111 -7.48 9.70 -9.46
N THR A 112 -7.43 10.91 -10.00
CA THR A 112 -7.66 11.17 -11.44
C THR A 112 -6.64 10.53 -12.37
N ASN A 113 -5.47 10.10 -11.89
CA ASN A 113 -4.50 9.35 -12.68
C ASN A 113 -4.90 7.88 -12.87
N PHE A 114 -5.93 7.42 -12.17
CA PHE A 114 -6.34 6.02 -12.19
C PHE A 114 -7.65 5.83 -12.94
N THR A 115 -7.77 4.70 -13.59
CA THR A 115 -9.05 4.13 -14.02
C THR A 115 -9.57 3.27 -12.87
N GLU A 116 -10.85 3.42 -12.55
CA GLU A 116 -11.46 2.80 -11.38
C GLU A 116 -12.46 1.71 -11.78
N ILE A 117 -12.35 0.56 -11.14
CA ILE A 117 -13.30 -0.54 -11.26
C ILE A 117 -13.61 -1.06 -9.86
N GLU A 118 -14.89 -1.11 -9.51
CA GLU A 118 -15.32 -1.77 -8.28
C GLU A 118 -15.60 -3.25 -8.53
N HIS A 119 -15.01 -4.12 -7.71
CA HIS A 119 -15.22 -5.56 -7.77
C HIS A 119 -15.40 -6.12 -6.36
N ARG A 120 -16.61 -6.63 -6.06
CA ARG A 120 -16.94 -7.28 -4.78
C ARG A 120 -16.59 -6.41 -3.56
N GLY A 121 -16.84 -5.09 -3.66
CA GLY A 121 -16.54 -4.11 -2.60
C GLY A 121 -15.07 -3.69 -2.50
N VAL A 122 -14.20 -4.18 -3.38
CA VAL A 122 -12.81 -3.72 -3.52
C VAL A 122 -12.72 -2.75 -4.69
N LEU A 123 -12.17 -1.56 -4.47
CA LEU A 123 -11.89 -0.61 -5.54
C LEU A 123 -10.52 -0.91 -6.17
N ILE A 124 -10.50 -1.30 -7.44
CA ILE A 124 -9.28 -1.51 -8.22
C ILE A 124 -8.98 -0.23 -8.99
N LEU A 125 -7.76 0.28 -8.82
CA LEU A 125 -7.28 1.53 -9.39
C LEU A 125 -6.07 1.26 -10.29
N GLU A 126 -6.26 1.29 -11.60
CA GLU A 126 -5.19 1.08 -12.58
C GLU A 126 -4.62 2.42 -13.06
N ASP A 127 -3.31 2.62 -12.89
CA ASP A 127 -2.63 3.83 -13.36
C ASP A 127 -2.76 3.94 -14.89
N LYS A 128 -3.29 5.07 -15.37
CA LYS A 128 -3.57 5.33 -16.78
C LYS A 128 -2.33 5.35 -17.67
N THR A 129 -1.13 5.38 -17.10
CA THR A 129 0.14 5.32 -17.84
C THR A 129 0.61 3.89 -18.10
N LEU A 130 -0.07 2.88 -17.55
CA LEU A 130 0.21 1.47 -17.85
C LEU A 130 -0.09 1.14 -19.31
N ASP A 131 0.72 0.24 -19.84
CA ASP A 131 0.54 -0.27 -21.20
C ASP A 131 -0.75 -1.08 -21.29
N GLN A 132 -1.74 -0.60 -22.06
CA GLN A 132 -3.05 -1.24 -22.17
C GLN A 132 -2.98 -2.68 -22.70
N ARG A 133 -1.93 -3.03 -23.46
CA ARG A 133 -1.71 -4.40 -23.97
C ARG A 133 -1.50 -5.41 -22.85
N ASN A 134 -1.14 -4.95 -21.65
CA ASN A 134 -0.96 -5.82 -20.48
C ASN A 134 -2.27 -6.26 -19.83
N HIS A 135 -3.40 -5.59 -20.10
CA HIS A 135 -4.70 -5.91 -19.52
C HIS A 135 -4.63 -6.13 -17.99
N ALA A 136 -3.95 -5.22 -17.26
CA ALA A 136 -3.55 -5.48 -15.89
C ALA A 136 -4.75 -5.70 -14.96
N THR A 137 -5.78 -4.87 -15.09
CA THR A 137 -7.02 -5.05 -14.33
C THR A 137 -7.72 -6.37 -14.66
N ASP A 138 -7.78 -6.80 -15.93
CA ASP A 138 -8.41 -8.06 -16.31
C ASP A 138 -7.73 -9.27 -15.65
N PHE A 139 -6.39 -9.25 -15.58
CA PHE A 139 -5.63 -10.27 -14.86
C PHE A 139 -5.93 -10.26 -13.38
N VAL A 140 -5.93 -9.09 -12.74
CA VAL A 140 -6.23 -8.96 -11.31
C VAL A 140 -7.64 -9.46 -11.01
N LEU A 141 -8.65 -9.04 -11.78
CA LEU A 141 -10.03 -9.51 -11.64
C LEU A 141 -10.10 -11.04 -11.71
N LYS A 142 -9.46 -11.65 -12.71
CA LYS A 142 -9.39 -13.11 -12.84
C LYS A 142 -8.69 -13.79 -11.67
N TRP A 143 -7.66 -13.18 -11.10
CA TRP A 143 -6.97 -13.72 -9.94
C TRP A 143 -7.83 -13.64 -8.67
N LEU A 144 -8.68 -12.62 -8.55
CA LEU A 144 -9.60 -12.45 -7.43
C LEU A 144 -10.78 -13.44 -7.46
N GLU A 145 -11.13 -14.02 -8.61
CA GLU A 145 -12.23 -15.01 -8.72
C GLU A 145 -12.07 -16.20 -7.77
N ILE A 146 -10.83 -16.61 -7.49
CA ILE A 146 -10.55 -17.75 -6.60
C ILE A 146 -10.46 -17.36 -5.11
N ILE A 147 -10.59 -16.07 -4.80
CA ILE A 147 -10.50 -15.53 -3.45
C ILE A 147 -11.92 -15.43 -2.86
N PRO A 148 -12.21 -16.05 -1.71
CA PRO A 148 -13.47 -15.89 -0.99
C PRO A 148 -13.79 -14.43 -0.64
N ASP A 149 -15.08 -14.09 -0.56
CA ASP A 149 -15.52 -12.72 -0.20
C ASP A 149 -15.02 -12.31 1.19
N GLU A 150 -14.98 -13.26 2.13
CA GLU A 150 -14.51 -13.02 3.49
C GLU A 150 -13.06 -12.56 3.55
N ASP A 151 -12.22 -13.08 2.64
CA ASP A 151 -10.81 -12.75 2.54
C ASP A 151 -10.60 -11.34 1.97
N LEU A 152 -11.60 -10.78 1.26
CA LEU A 152 -11.56 -9.44 0.63
C LEU A 152 -12.28 -8.35 1.43
N LYS A 153 -13.13 -8.71 2.41
CA LYS A 153 -14.09 -7.82 3.09
C LYS A 153 -13.51 -6.52 3.67
N ARG A 154 -12.20 -6.43 3.92
CA ARG A 154 -11.56 -5.21 4.43
C ARG A 154 -10.30 -4.82 3.63
N VAL A 155 -10.20 -5.25 2.38
CA VAL A 155 -9.27 -4.71 1.38
C VAL A 155 -10.03 -3.63 0.61
N PRO A 156 -10.04 -2.36 1.07
CA PRO A 156 -10.81 -1.32 0.40
C PRO A 156 -10.31 -1.00 -1.01
N ARG A 157 -8.98 -1.13 -1.25
CA ARG A 157 -8.37 -0.70 -2.51
C ARG A 157 -7.20 -1.58 -2.95
N ILE A 158 -7.08 -1.78 -4.25
CA ILE A 158 -5.91 -2.35 -4.91
C ILE A 158 -5.45 -1.34 -5.95
N TYR A 159 -4.25 -0.78 -5.80
CA TYR A 159 -3.62 0.03 -6.84
C TYR A 159 -2.76 -0.85 -7.73
N ILE A 160 -2.85 -0.63 -9.04
CA ILE A 160 -1.97 -1.23 -10.04
C ILE A 160 -1.13 -0.07 -10.61
N ILE A 161 0.16 -0.06 -10.29
CA ILE A 161 1.07 1.04 -10.60
C ILE A 161 2.23 0.57 -11.48
N PRO A 162 2.75 1.43 -12.37
CA PRO A 162 3.95 1.10 -13.13
C PRO A 162 5.16 0.95 -12.23
N LEU A 163 6.08 0.05 -12.59
CA LEU A 163 7.42 0.06 -12.01
C LEU A 163 8.13 1.37 -12.42
N LYS A 164 8.16 2.35 -11.52
CA LYS A 164 9.03 3.53 -11.65
C LYS A 164 10.09 3.48 -10.54
N PRO A 165 11.38 3.71 -10.85
CA PRO A 165 12.46 3.74 -9.85
C PRO A 165 12.26 4.76 -8.71
N GLN A 166 11.31 5.68 -8.89
CA GLN A 166 11.02 6.79 -7.98
C GLN A 166 9.92 6.45 -6.95
N TYR A 167 9.23 5.32 -7.10
CA TYR A 167 8.26 4.85 -6.12
C TYR A 167 8.95 3.85 -5.19
N ASP A 168 9.27 4.30 -3.96
CA ASP A 168 9.83 3.44 -2.89
C ASP A 168 8.84 2.36 -2.38
N PHE A 169 7.63 2.30 -2.95
CA PHE A 169 6.49 1.49 -2.48
C PHE A 169 6.19 0.26 -3.35
N ALA A 170 7.19 -0.24 -4.09
CA ALA A 170 7.00 -1.33 -5.03
C ALA A 170 6.46 -2.61 -4.37
N GLY A 171 5.25 -3.06 -4.76
CA GLY A 171 4.68 -4.34 -4.35
C GLY A 171 4.25 -4.42 -2.89
N GLN A 172 3.90 -3.28 -2.28
CA GLN A 172 3.64 -3.21 -0.83
C GLN A 172 2.15 -3.21 -0.50
N TYR A 173 1.75 -4.02 0.48
CA TYR A 173 0.53 -3.78 1.24
C TYR A 173 0.79 -2.74 2.32
N LEU A 174 -0.15 -1.80 2.44
CA LEU A 174 -0.23 -0.87 3.54
C LEU A 174 -1.30 -1.39 4.52
N PRO A 175 -0.94 -2.33 5.44
CA PRO A 175 -1.88 -3.09 6.26
C PRO A 175 -2.80 -2.23 7.12
N TYR A 176 -2.39 -1.01 7.39
CA TYR A 176 -3.09 -0.08 8.25
C TYR A 176 -4.23 0.66 7.52
N ILE A 177 -4.10 0.94 6.22
CA ILE A 177 -5.21 1.45 5.38
C ILE A 177 -5.87 0.37 4.52
N GLY A 178 -5.36 -0.88 4.58
CA GLY A 178 -5.89 -2.01 3.84
C GLY A 178 -5.67 -1.91 2.33
N VAL A 179 -4.65 -1.15 1.91
CA VAL A 179 -4.37 -0.87 0.51
C VAL A 179 -3.29 -1.81 -0.01
N ILE A 180 -3.55 -2.50 -1.11
CA ILE A 180 -2.56 -3.33 -1.80
C ILE A 180 -2.00 -2.54 -2.99
N ASN A 181 -0.69 -2.36 -3.08
CA ASN A 181 -0.04 -1.80 -4.27
C ASN A 181 0.62 -2.91 -5.07
N LEU A 182 0.10 -3.18 -6.27
CA LEU A 182 0.69 -4.10 -7.23
C LEU A 182 1.53 -3.32 -8.22
N VAL A 183 2.81 -3.68 -8.31
CA VAL A 183 3.66 -3.19 -9.37
C VAL A 183 3.45 -4.01 -10.62
N TRP A 184 3.24 -3.29 -11.72
CA TRP A 184 3.07 -3.86 -13.04
C TRP A 184 4.25 -3.50 -13.94
N PHE A 185 4.82 -4.51 -14.56
CA PHE A 185 5.96 -4.39 -15.45
C PHE A 185 5.50 -4.03 -16.87
N LYS A 186 6.33 -3.29 -17.59
CA LYS A 186 6.05 -2.96 -18.99
C LYS A 186 6.06 -4.24 -19.82
N TYR A 187 5.12 -4.36 -20.75
CA TYR A 187 5.08 -5.49 -21.66
C TYR A 187 6.32 -5.47 -22.57
N ASP A 188 7.06 -6.58 -22.61
CA ASP A 188 8.16 -6.78 -23.53
C ASP A 188 7.73 -7.72 -24.67
N GLU A 189 7.53 -7.18 -25.87
CA GLU A 189 7.13 -7.96 -27.05
C GLU A 189 8.20 -8.96 -27.50
N GLN A 190 9.47 -8.71 -27.19
CA GLN A 190 10.57 -9.55 -27.65
C GLN A 190 10.71 -10.81 -26.79
N ILE A 191 10.18 -10.78 -25.56
CA ILE A 191 10.42 -11.81 -24.56
C ILE A 191 9.13 -12.17 -23.81
N GLU A 192 8.19 -12.82 -24.51
CA GLU A 192 6.88 -13.20 -23.95
C GLU A 192 6.95 -14.03 -22.67
N PHE A 193 8.00 -14.86 -22.51
CA PHE A 193 8.15 -15.69 -21.32
C PHE A 193 8.44 -14.87 -20.06
N LEU A 194 9.16 -13.73 -20.18
CA LEU A 194 9.41 -12.84 -19.06
C LEU A 194 8.09 -12.21 -18.58
N ASN A 195 7.24 -11.76 -19.51
CA ASN A 195 5.91 -11.24 -19.17
C ASN A 195 5.08 -12.28 -18.40
N ALA A 196 5.18 -13.57 -18.76
CA ALA A 196 4.49 -14.63 -18.05
C ALA A 196 5.04 -14.88 -16.64
N MET A 197 6.36 -14.77 -16.46
CA MET A 197 6.99 -14.85 -15.14
C MET A 197 6.64 -13.65 -14.26
N ASP A 198 6.71 -12.43 -14.79
CA ASP A 198 6.36 -11.21 -14.06
C ASP A 198 4.92 -11.28 -13.57
N ARG A 199 3.99 -11.68 -14.45
CA ARG A 199 2.59 -11.94 -14.06
C ARG A 199 2.46 -12.99 -12.96
N PHE A 200 3.29 -14.03 -12.96
CA PHE A 200 3.28 -15.04 -11.90
C PHE A 200 3.75 -14.44 -10.56
N PHE A 201 4.82 -13.65 -10.56
CA PHE A 201 5.32 -12.99 -9.36
C PHE A 201 4.33 -11.94 -8.84
N THR A 202 3.76 -11.10 -9.70
CA THR A 202 2.72 -10.13 -9.29
C THR A 202 1.48 -10.83 -8.72
N GLN A 203 1.07 -11.97 -9.30
CA GLN A 203 -0.02 -12.78 -8.74
C GLN A 203 0.33 -13.35 -7.36
N LYS A 204 1.56 -13.85 -7.19
CA LYS A 204 2.05 -14.30 -5.88
C LYS A 204 1.97 -13.17 -4.86
N THR A 205 2.49 -11.99 -5.19
CA THR A 205 2.47 -10.80 -4.34
C THR A 205 1.04 -10.44 -3.96
N LEU A 206 0.10 -10.37 -4.92
CA LEU A 206 -1.30 -10.10 -4.61
C LEU A 206 -1.86 -11.06 -3.55
N TYR A 207 -1.63 -12.36 -3.71
CA TYR A 207 -2.14 -13.34 -2.75
C TYR A 207 -1.40 -13.27 -1.41
N HIS A 208 -0.11 -12.92 -1.39
CA HIS A 208 0.65 -12.68 -0.17
C HIS A 208 0.07 -11.49 0.61
N GLU A 209 -0.22 -10.38 -0.06
CA GLU A 209 -0.83 -9.21 0.56
C GLU A 209 -2.26 -9.48 1.07
N ILE A 210 -3.07 -10.24 0.31
CA ILE A 210 -4.37 -10.74 0.81
C ILE A 210 -4.16 -11.68 2.01
N GLY A 211 -3.06 -12.46 2.05
CA GLY A 211 -2.69 -13.28 3.19
C GLY A 211 -2.45 -12.44 4.45
N HIS A 212 -1.67 -11.36 4.35
CA HIS A 212 -1.53 -10.40 5.45
C HIS A 212 -2.86 -9.86 5.94
N HIS A 213 -3.76 -9.58 5.00
CA HIS A 213 -5.11 -9.15 5.31
C HIS A 213 -5.92 -10.20 6.07
N PHE A 214 -5.99 -11.41 5.52
CA PHE A 214 -6.72 -12.56 6.06
C PHE A 214 -6.29 -12.89 7.49
N HIS A 215 -4.98 -12.92 7.74
CA HIS A 215 -4.39 -13.17 9.05
C HIS A 215 -4.40 -11.94 9.99
N LYS A 216 -4.90 -10.78 9.53
CA LYS A 216 -4.95 -9.51 10.28
C LYS A 216 -3.58 -9.08 10.80
N HIS A 217 -2.55 -9.30 10.00
CA HIS A 217 -1.18 -8.89 10.28
C HIS A 217 -1.09 -7.37 10.42
N LYS A 218 -0.28 -6.91 11.37
CA LYS A 218 -0.10 -5.49 11.70
C LYS A 218 1.26 -4.95 11.27
N GLU A 219 2.22 -5.84 11.02
CA GLU A 219 3.65 -5.52 10.87
C GLU A 219 4.24 -6.25 9.66
N GLY A 220 3.49 -6.26 8.54
CA GLY A 220 3.95 -6.87 7.29
C GLY A 220 5.37 -6.41 6.91
N GLY A 221 6.20 -7.35 6.48
CA GLY A 221 7.61 -7.21 6.17
C GLY A 221 8.56 -7.24 7.37
N GLN A 222 8.08 -7.31 8.62
CA GLN A 222 8.94 -7.16 9.82
C GLN A 222 8.94 -8.36 10.76
N VAL A 223 7.82 -9.10 10.83
CA VAL A 223 7.68 -10.25 11.72
C VAL A 223 7.76 -11.53 10.91
N PRO A 224 8.84 -12.32 11.02
CA PRO A 224 9.05 -13.50 10.17
C PRO A 224 7.88 -14.48 10.14
N SER A 225 7.21 -14.71 11.28
CA SER A 225 6.04 -15.59 11.33
C SER A 225 4.83 -15.06 10.55
N GLN A 226 4.65 -13.74 10.49
CA GLN A 226 3.60 -13.11 9.67
C GLN A 226 3.90 -13.29 8.18
N GLU A 227 5.16 -13.15 7.78
CA GLU A 227 5.59 -13.40 6.39
C GLU A 227 5.36 -14.85 5.98
N GLU A 228 5.71 -15.81 6.85
CA GLU A 228 5.49 -17.24 6.59
C GLU A 228 4.01 -17.60 6.47
N GLU A 229 3.14 -17.00 7.29
CA GLU A 229 1.69 -17.16 7.19
C GLU A 229 1.14 -16.60 5.87
N ALA A 230 1.54 -15.38 5.50
CA ALA A 230 1.15 -14.75 4.25
C ALA A 230 1.63 -15.53 3.02
N ASP A 231 2.87 -16.03 3.04
CA ASP A 231 3.42 -16.89 1.99
C ASP A 231 2.67 -18.22 1.89
N ARG A 232 2.37 -18.88 3.02
CA ARG A 232 1.58 -20.13 3.01
C ARG A 232 0.20 -19.89 2.39
N TYR A 233 -0.45 -18.79 2.73
CA TYR A 233 -1.71 -18.39 2.10
C TYR A 233 -1.53 -18.18 0.59
N ALA A 234 -0.50 -17.43 0.17
CA ALA A 234 -0.22 -17.16 -1.24
C ALA A 234 -0.02 -18.44 -2.05
N TYR A 235 0.79 -19.37 -1.55
CA TYR A 235 1.05 -20.65 -2.21
C TYR A 235 -0.21 -21.52 -2.28
N LYS A 236 -1.06 -21.51 -1.25
CA LYS A 236 -2.34 -22.21 -1.26
C LYS A 236 -3.23 -21.70 -2.40
N LYS A 237 -3.37 -20.38 -2.54
CA LYS A 237 -4.18 -19.76 -3.61
C LYS A 237 -3.56 -19.93 -5.00
N LEU A 238 -2.24 -19.80 -5.14
CA LEU A 238 -1.53 -20.10 -6.40
C LEU A 238 -1.77 -21.53 -6.87
N ARG A 239 -1.80 -22.49 -5.95
CA ARG A 239 -2.07 -23.91 -6.29
C ARG A 239 -3.45 -24.10 -6.89
N ILE A 240 -4.44 -23.38 -6.37
CA ILE A 240 -5.81 -23.37 -6.88
C ILE A 240 -5.87 -22.67 -8.24
N ALA A 241 -5.26 -21.49 -8.38
CA ALA A 241 -5.26 -20.72 -9.62
C ALA A 241 -4.49 -21.39 -10.77
N ARG A 242 -3.44 -22.16 -10.45
CA ARG A 242 -2.52 -22.76 -11.44
C ARG A 242 -2.31 -24.26 -11.18
N PRO A 243 -3.34 -25.10 -11.41
CA PRO A 243 -3.25 -26.53 -11.12
C PRO A 243 -2.22 -27.25 -12.00
N LYS A 244 -2.03 -26.83 -13.25
CA LYS A 244 -1.05 -27.41 -14.18
C LYS A 244 0.39 -27.18 -13.72
N VAL A 245 0.74 -25.94 -13.33
CA VAL A 245 2.07 -25.59 -12.78
C VAL A 245 2.35 -26.38 -11.51
N SER A 246 1.35 -26.50 -10.64
CA SER A 246 1.47 -27.26 -9.39
C SER A 246 1.64 -28.78 -9.59
N ARG A 247 1.13 -29.34 -10.70
CA ARG A 247 1.38 -30.74 -11.08
C ARG A 247 2.80 -30.90 -11.63
N PHE A 248 3.24 -29.97 -12.48
CA PHE A 248 4.59 -29.97 -13.05
C PHE A 248 5.69 -29.87 -11.98
N LEU A 249 5.57 -28.92 -11.03
CA LEU A 249 6.52 -28.79 -9.91
C LEU A 249 6.57 -30.04 -9.03
N ARG A 250 5.42 -30.70 -8.79
CA ARG A 250 5.38 -31.98 -8.06
C ARG A 250 6.07 -33.11 -8.83
N MET A 251 5.95 -33.13 -10.15
CA MET A 251 6.63 -34.11 -11.00
C MET A 251 8.15 -33.90 -10.94
N ILE A 252 8.62 -32.66 -11.07
CA ILE A 252 10.03 -32.29 -10.90
C ILE A 252 10.54 -32.69 -9.51
N ALA A 253 9.84 -32.32 -8.44
CA ALA A 253 10.27 -32.67 -7.07
C ALA A 253 10.42 -34.19 -6.87
N LYS A 254 9.53 -34.99 -7.48
CA LYS A 254 9.65 -36.46 -7.50
C LYS A 254 10.87 -36.94 -8.29
N ILE A 255 11.16 -36.35 -9.44
CA ILE A 255 12.31 -36.70 -10.28
C ILE A 255 13.64 -36.39 -9.57
N PHE A 256 13.70 -35.28 -8.83
CA PHE A 256 14.90 -34.83 -8.12
C PHE A 256 14.97 -35.30 -6.66
N GLY A 257 14.09 -36.21 -6.21
CA GLY A 257 14.15 -36.79 -4.87
C GLY A 257 13.96 -35.79 -3.72
N ILE A 258 13.37 -34.61 -3.98
CA ILE A 258 13.08 -33.61 -2.96
C ILE A 258 11.84 -34.10 -2.21
N ASN A 259 12.06 -34.89 -1.16
CA ASN A 259 10.99 -35.31 -0.27
C ASN A 259 10.39 -34.08 0.43
N SER A 260 9.17 -33.71 0.00
CA SER A 260 8.33 -32.74 0.70
C SER A 260 7.84 -33.33 2.01
N THR A 261 8.72 -33.43 3.00
CA THR A 261 8.39 -33.85 4.36
C THR A 261 8.41 -32.65 5.29
N LYS A 262 7.25 -32.44 5.95
CA LYS A 262 6.96 -31.63 7.15
C LYS A 262 6.71 -30.11 6.93
N GLN A 263 5.45 -29.69 7.01
CA GLN A 263 4.76 -29.30 8.26
C GLN A 263 3.39 -28.68 7.94
N THR A 264 2.32 -29.39 8.28
CA THR A 264 1.03 -28.78 8.66
C THR A 264 0.97 -28.77 10.18
N PRO A 265 0.85 -27.62 10.86
CA PRO A 265 0.18 -27.57 12.15
C PRO A 265 -1.32 -27.38 11.92
N THR A 266 -2.07 -28.22 12.61
CA THR A 266 -3.50 -28.09 12.94
C THR A 266 -3.83 -26.73 13.52
#